data_AF-A0A852EXG6-F1
#
_entry.id   AF-A0A852EXG6-F1
#
_cell.length_a   1.000
_cell.length_b   1.000
_cell.length_c   1.000
_cell.angle_alpha   90.00
_cell.angle_beta   90.00
_cell.angle_gamma   90.00
#
_symmetry.space_group_name_H-M   'P 1'
#
loop_
_entity.id
_entity.type
_entity.pdbx_description
1 polymer ?
#
loop_
_entity_poly.entity_id
_entity_poly.type
_entity_poly.pdbx_seq_one_letter_code
_entity_poly.pdbx_strand_id
1 'polypeptide(L)'
;MCCESKRRFLLLYATQKGQAKAIAEEIQQQAGAHGLEADMHCISEMDKYNLETEKDPVVIVISTTGTGDPPDTARKFVKKIQDKTLPPDHFAHLQYGLLGLGDSEYMFFCNGGRTVDRRLQELGAQHFYDTGLADDCVGLELVVDPWIDGLWLALKEALQLQKEKEGMNNAVNAVSRSLSTAPHVVHELKLSSEVQNLKLEDEGARGSDNLSQKVDDINLVAPARDTEPSLAHSVPPVSQSALNIPALPPEYIEVEFQDTQGENPHLSSLTSEGTIFEVPVTKAVQLTREDAIKTALLLELDIADTAFEYQPGDAFCVICPNNVSEVEKLLHILGLSEKGDDFVCVKVKQGTKKKGASRPQHIPERSTLKFILTWCLEIRAIPKKVFM
;
A
#
# COMPACT_ATOMS: atom_id res chain seq x y z
N MET A 1 -6.59 -23.14 -28.37
CA MET A 1 -5.97 -22.51 -27.19
C MET A 1 -7.09 -22.25 -26.19
N CYS A 2 -7.20 -23.07 -25.15
CA CYS A 2 -8.17 -22.84 -24.08
C CYS A 2 -7.63 -21.70 -23.22
N CYS A 3 -8.28 -20.53 -23.26
CA CYS A 3 -8.05 -19.50 -22.26
C CYS A 3 -8.48 -20.08 -20.90
N GLU A 4 -7.53 -20.48 -20.06
CA GLU A 4 -7.82 -20.72 -18.64
C GLU A 4 -8.34 -19.40 -18.05
N SER A 5 -9.62 -19.37 -17.72
CA SER A 5 -10.21 -18.25 -16.99
C SER A 5 -9.56 -18.20 -15.62
N LYS A 6 -8.77 -17.16 -15.35
CA LYS A 6 -8.17 -16.92 -14.03
C LYS A 6 -9.31 -16.71 -13.03
N ARG A 7 -9.14 -17.22 -11.80
CA ARG A 7 -10.14 -17.01 -10.74
C ARG A 7 -10.01 -15.59 -10.20
N ARG A 8 -11.14 -14.90 -10.05
CA ARG A 8 -11.22 -13.51 -9.60
C ARG A 8 -11.31 -13.42 -8.08
N PHE A 9 -10.81 -12.34 -7.50
CA PHE A 9 -11.14 -11.88 -6.16
C PHE A 9 -11.29 -10.35 -6.19
N LEU A 10 -12.13 -9.80 -5.31
CA LEU A 10 -12.35 -8.36 -5.21
C LEU A 10 -11.29 -7.77 -4.27
N LEU A 11 -10.59 -6.71 -4.69
CA LEU A 11 -9.58 -6.03 -3.90
C LEU A 11 -10.00 -4.58 -3.67
N LEU A 12 -10.31 -4.23 -2.42
CA LEU A 12 -10.74 -2.88 -2.04
C LEU A 12 -9.62 -2.19 -1.27
N TYR A 13 -9.34 -0.93 -1.62
CA TYR A 13 -8.46 -0.10 -0.82
C TYR A 13 -9.15 1.15 -0.29
N ALA A 14 -8.70 1.59 0.88
CA ALA A 14 -9.13 2.81 1.53
C ALA A 14 -7.90 3.56 2.04
N THR A 15 -7.66 4.75 1.51
CA THR A 15 -6.43 5.51 1.78
C THR A 15 -6.71 7.00 1.98
N GLN A 16 -5.88 7.66 2.78
CA GLN A 16 -5.83 9.13 2.85
C GLN A 16 -4.68 9.71 2.02
N LYS A 17 -3.48 9.13 2.16
CA LYS A 17 -2.24 9.63 1.53
C LYS A 17 -1.58 8.63 0.56
N GLY A 18 -2.30 7.59 0.14
CA GLY A 18 -1.84 6.65 -0.91
C GLY A 18 -1.18 5.36 -0.43
N GLN A 19 -0.79 5.20 0.84
CA GLN A 19 -0.07 4.00 1.31
C GLN A 19 -0.88 2.70 1.11
N ALA A 20 -2.12 2.65 1.59
CA ALA A 20 -3.01 1.50 1.38
C ALA A 20 -3.27 1.20 -0.10
N LYS A 21 -3.34 2.24 -0.95
CA LYS A 21 -3.48 2.07 -2.40
C LYS A 21 -2.24 1.42 -3.01
N ALA A 22 -1.05 1.85 -2.60
CA ALA A 22 0.20 1.28 -3.10
C ALA A 22 0.34 -0.22 -2.74
N ILE A 23 -0.04 -0.61 -1.53
CA ILE A 23 -0.05 -2.02 -1.10
C ILE A 23 -1.08 -2.82 -1.91
N ALA A 24 -2.28 -2.27 -2.15
CA ALA A 24 -3.27 -2.93 -3.01
C ALA A 24 -2.78 -3.06 -4.47
N GLU A 25 -2.10 -2.06 -5.02
CA GLU A 25 -1.49 -2.13 -6.35
C GLU A 25 -0.41 -3.21 -6.43
N GLU A 26 0.35 -3.44 -5.35
CA GLU A 26 1.31 -4.54 -5.25
C GLU A 26 0.61 -5.91 -5.27
N ILE A 27 -0.42 -6.10 -4.44
CA ILE A 27 -1.25 -7.32 -4.44
C ILE A 27 -1.81 -7.56 -5.85
N GLN A 28 -2.37 -6.54 -6.51
CA GLN A 28 -2.89 -6.67 -7.86
C GLN A 28 -1.82 -7.12 -8.86
N GLN A 29 -0.60 -6.59 -8.76
CA GLN A 29 0.51 -6.94 -9.65
C GLN A 29 0.97 -8.39 -9.45
N GLN A 30 1.04 -8.86 -8.20
CA GLN A 30 1.44 -10.22 -7.86
C GLN A 30 0.37 -11.27 -8.24
N ALA A 31 -0.92 -10.93 -8.17
CA ALA A 31 -2.03 -11.86 -8.40
C ALA A 31 -1.90 -12.69 -9.69
N GLY A 32 -1.41 -12.06 -10.76
CA GLY A 32 -1.23 -12.71 -12.07
C GLY A 32 -0.24 -13.88 -12.05
N ALA A 33 0.82 -13.80 -11.23
CA ALA A 33 1.81 -14.85 -11.03
C ALA A 33 1.25 -16.02 -10.19
N HIS A 34 0.28 -15.75 -9.34
CA HIS A 34 -0.41 -16.76 -8.53
C HIS A 34 -1.61 -17.42 -9.22
N GLY A 35 -1.86 -17.09 -10.50
CA GLY A 35 -2.97 -17.64 -11.29
C GLY A 35 -4.33 -17.01 -10.98
N LEU A 36 -4.34 -15.86 -10.30
CA LEU A 36 -5.53 -15.13 -9.87
C LEU A 36 -5.68 -13.83 -10.66
N GLU A 37 -6.87 -13.23 -10.58
CA GLU A 37 -7.17 -11.91 -11.10
C GLU A 37 -7.76 -11.03 -9.98
N ALA A 38 -7.03 -9.96 -9.64
CA ALA A 38 -7.47 -9.00 -8.63
C ALA A 38 -8.28 -7.88 -9.29
N ASP A 39 -9.57 -7.80 -8.95
CA ASP A 39 -10.44 -6.71 -9.37
C ASP A 39 -10.34 -5.57 -8.35
N MET A 40 -9.48 -4.59 -8.62
CA MET A 40 -9.11 -3.56 -7.66
C MET A 40 -9.94 -2.28 -7.82
N HIS A 41 -10.56 -1.82 -6.72
CA HIS A 41 -11.32 -0.56 -6.68
C HIS A 41 -11.03 0.22 -5.39
N CYS A 42 -11.19 1.54 -5.45
CA CYS A 42 -11.26 2.34 -4.23
C CYS A 42 -12.60 2.05 -3.53
N ILE A 43 -12.61 1.95 -2.20
CA ILE A 43 -13.83 1.67 -1.44
C ILE A 43 -14.91 2.78 -1.56
N SER A 44 -14.54 3.96 -2.07
CA SER A 44 -15.50 5.03 -2.38
C SER A 44 -16.24 4.83 -3.70
N GLU A 45 -15.72 4.00 -4.61
CA GLU A 45 -16.24 3.73 -5.96
C GLU A 45 -17.32 2.64 -5.94
N MET A 46 -18.32 2.84 -5.07
CA MET A 46 -19.40 1.86 -4.79
C MET A 46 -20.33 1.61 -5.99
N ASP A 47 -20.15 2.32 -7.10
CA ASP A 47 -20.80 2.10 -8.40
C ASP A 47 -20.07 1.04 -9.25
N LYS A 48 -18.79 0.77 -8.96
CA LYS A 48 -17.96 -0.18 -9.71
C LYS A 48 -17.98 -1.60 -9.15
N TYR A 49 -18.36 -1.76 -7.88
CA TYR A 49 -18.43 -3.05 -7.19
C TYR A 49 -19.68 -3.13 -6.31
N ASN A 50 -20.12 -4.35 -5.97
CA ASN A 50 -21.30 -4.53 -5.13
C ASN A 50 -21.14 -5.73 -4.18
N LEU A 51 -20.88 -5.45 -2.90
CA LEU A 51 -20.74 -6.48 -1.85
C LEU A 51 -22.02 -7.29 -1.60
N GLU A 52 -23.20 -6.72 -1.89
CA GLU A 52 -24.49 -7.41 -1.70
C GLU A 52 -24.60 -8.66 -2.58
N THR A 53 -23.96 -8.63 -3.74
CA THR A 53 -24.02 -9.69 -4.74
C THR A 53 -22.67 -10.39 -4.95
N GLU A 54 -21.62 -9.93 -4.27
CA GLU A 54 -20.27 -10.46 -4.44
C GLU A 54 -20.18 -11.87 -3.86
N LYS A 55 -19.65 -12.79 -4.66
CA LYS A 55 -19.46 -14.19 -4.28
C LYS A 55 -18.00 -14.54 -4.17
N ASP A 56 -17.13 -13.84 -4.90
CA ASP A 56 -15.70 -14.05 -4.84
C ASP A 56 -15.15 -13.55 -3.50
N PRO A 57 -14.02 -14.09 -3.00
CA PRO A 57 -13.37 -13.57 -1.80
C PRO A 57 -13.01 -12.08 -1.92
N VAL A 58 -13.14 -11.34 -0.82
CA VAL A 58 -12.85 -9.89 -0.77
C VAL A 58 -11.61 -9.61 0.07
N VAL A 59 -10.65 -8.90 -0.50
CA VAL A 59 -9.47 -8.42 0.22
C VAL A 59 -9.62 -6.92 0.46
N ILE A 60 -9.43 -6.45 1.69
CA ILE A 60 -9.57 -5.03 2.06
C ILE A 60 -8.25 -4.52 2.63
N VAL A 61 -7.67 -3.48 2.03
CA VAL A 61 -6.50 -2.77 2.58
C VAL A 61 -6.92 -1.38 3.02
N ILE A 62 -6.81 -1.06 4.31
CA ILE A 62 -7.39 0.16 4.89
C ILE A 62 -6.44 0.84 5.86
N SER A 63 -6.19 2.14 5.64
CA SER A 63 -5.44 2.97 6.60
C SER A 63 -6.32 3.47 7.75
N THR A 64 -5.69 4.03 8.78
CA THR A 64 -6.35 4.78 9.86
C THR A 64 -5.90 6.24 9.79
N THR A 65 -6.78 7.17 10.16
CA THR A 65 -6.52 8.62 10.10
C THR A 65 -6.96 9.32 11.38
N GLY A 66 -6.40 10.52 11.62
CA GLY A 66 -6.81 11.40 12.71
C GLY A 66 -6.81 10.71 14.07
N THR A 67 -7.98 10.66 14.70
CA THR A 67 -8.21 10.08 16.03
C THR A 67 -8.63 8.61 16.00
N GLY A 68 -8.15 7.83 15.03
CA GLY A 68 -8.53 6.43 14.88
C GLY A 68 -9.67 6.18 13.88
N ASP A 69 -10.03 7.18 13.08
CA ASP A 69 -11.11 7.08 12.11
C ASP A 69 -10.64 6.44 10.80
N PRO A 70 -11.52 5.70 10.09
CA PRO A 70 -11.28 5.34 8.69
C PRO A 70 -11.00 6.58 7.82
N PRO A 71 -10.22 6.45 6.74
CA PRO A 71 -9.93 7.56 5.83
C PRO A 71 -11.19 8.08 5.16
N ASP A 72 -11.12 9.29 4.60
CA ASP A 72 -12.26 9.93 3.93
C ASP A 72 -12.83 9.08 2.80
N THR A 73 -11.96 8.36 2.09
CA THR A 73 -12.33 7.41 1.04
C THR A 73 -13.23 6.27 1.55
N ALA A 74 -13.16 5.90 2.83
CA ALA A 74 -14.01 4.87 3.45
C ALA A 74 -15.26 5.43 4.15
N ARG A 75 -15.41 6.75 4.33
CA ARG A 75 -16.45 7.35 5.16
C ARG A 75 -17.88 6.94 4.75
N LYS A 76 -18.17 6.95 3.44
CA LYS A 76 -19.49 6.55 2.90
C LYS A 76 -19.76 5.07 3.12
N PHE A 77 -18.76 4.23 2.88
CA PHE A 77 -18.84 2.78 3.07
C PHE A 77 -19.08 2.41 4.54
N VAL A 78 -18.30 3.00 5.45
CA VAL A 78 -18.42 2.78 6.90
C VAL A 78 -19.81 3.17 7.39
N LYS A 79 -20.34 4.32 6.93
CA LYS A 79 -21.72 4.74 7.26
C LYS A 79 -22.76 3.73 6.77
N LYS A 80 -22.58 3.15 5.56
CA LYS A 80 -23.50 2.14 5.02
C LYS A 80 -23.50 0.87 5.87
N ILE A 81 -22.33 0.32 6.20
CA ILE A 81 -22.25 -0.92 6.99
C ILE A 81 -22.67 -0.69 8.45
N GLN A 82 -22.53 0.52 8.99
CA GLN A 82 -22.97 0.88 10.35
C GLN A 82 -24.47 1.12 10.47
N ASP A 83 -25.24 1.05 9.38
CA ASP A 83 -26.68 1.18 9.43
C ASP A 83 -27.28 0.05 10.30
N LYS A 84 -28.04 0.45 11.33
CA LYS A 84 -28.66 -0.45 12.31
C LYS A 84 -29.88 -1.18 11.76
N THR A 85 -30.38 -0.77 10.60
CA THR A 85 -31.49 -1.45 9.92
C THR A 85 -31.05 -2.71 9.19
N LEU A 86 -29.73 -2.89 8.98
CA LEU A 86 -29.19 -4.09 8.35
C LEU A 86 -29.35 -5.30 9.28
N PRO A 87 -29.81 -6.45 8.77
CA PRO A 87 -29.91 -7.66 9.54
C PRO A 87 -28.50 -8.20 9.89
N PRO A 88 -28.37 -9.00 10.96
CA PRO A 88 -27.07 -9.52 11.41
C PRO A 88 -26.44 -10.55 10.46
N ASP A 89 -27.18 -11.05 9.48
CA ASP A 89 -26.74 -11.99 8.44
C ASP A 89 -26.61 -11.33 7.06
N HIS A 90 -26.66 -10.00 6.99
CA HIS A 90 -26.67 -9.23 5.75
C HIS A 90 -25.50 -9.56 4.80
N PHE A 91 -24.33 -9.88 5.35
CA PHE A 91 -23.14 -10.30 4.62
C PHE A 91 -22.72 -11.74 4.96
N ALA A 92 -23.65 -12.61 5.38
CA ALA A 92 -23.35 -14.00 5.72
C ALA A 92 -22.76 -14.82 4.56
N HIS A 93 -22.98 -14.41 3.31
CA HIS A 93 -22.39 -15.01 2.12
C HIS A 93 -20.95 -14.54 1.84
N LEU A 94 -20.52 -13.43 2.44
CA LEU A 94 -19.26 -12.77 2.13
C LEU A 94 -18.09 -13.43 2.87
N GLN A 95 -17.02 -13.72 2.15
CA GLN A 95 -15.74 -14.10 2.72
C GLN A 95 -14.73 -12.98 2.48
N TYR A 96 -14.02 -12.56 3.53
CA TYR A 96 -13.04 -11.49 3.40
C TYR A 96 -11.73 -11.73 4.18
N GLY A 97 -10.70 -10.99 3.80
CA GLY A 97 -9.46 -10.81 4.54
C GLY A 97 -9.13 -9.32 4.60
N LEU A 98 -8.62 -8.85 5.73
CA LEU A 98 -8.38 -7.41 5.95
C LEU A 98 -6.95 -7.14 6.40
N LEU A 99 -6.34 -6.13 5.79
CA LEU A 99 -5.05 -5.57 6.19
C LEU A 99 -5.26 -4.13 6.63
N GLY A 100 -5.18 -3.91 7.94
CA GLY A 100 -5.26 -2.59 8.56
C GLY A 100 -3.88 -1.97 8.66
N LEU A 101 -3.76 -0.70 8.30
CA LEU A 101 -2.55 0.10 8.49
C LEU A 101 -2.80 1.15 9.57
N GLY A 102 -1.84 1.32 10.47
CA GLY A 102 -1.87 2.31 11.53
C GLY A 102 -0.49 2.56 12.10
N ASP A 103 -0.44 3.33 13.17
CA ASP A 103 0.79 3.70 13.86
C ASP A 103 0.50 3.59 15.37
N SER A 104 1.30 2.78 16.07
CA SER A 104 1.12 2.50 17.50
C SER A 104 1.48 3.67 18.42
N GLU A 105 2.14 4.70 17.90
CA GLU A 105 2.35 5.97 18.62
C GLU A 105 1.03 6.74 18.82
N TYR A 106 0.02 6.44 18.00
CA TYR A 106 -1.33 6.99 18.14
C TYR A 106 -2.20 6.14 19.06
N MET A 107 -3.04 6.82 19.84
CA MET A 107 -3.92 6.20 20.84
C MET A 107 -4.80 5.05 20.28
N PHE A 108 -5.21 5.15 19.01
CA PHE A 108 -6.16 4.24 18.39
C PHE A 108 -5.51 3.45 17.24
N PHE A 109 -4.55 2.60 17.58
CA PHE A 109 -3.80 1.77 16.63
C PHE A 109 -4.71 0.90 15.73
N CYS A 110 -4.58 1.11 14.41
CA CYS A 110 -5.35 0.45 13.35
C CYS A 110 -6.88 0.52 13.50
N ASN A 111 -7.41 1.49 14.25
CA ASN A 111 -8.84 1.50 14.61
C ASN A 111 -9.78 1.65 13.40
N GLY A 112 -9.33 2.26 12.30
CA GLY A 112 -10.09 2.32 11.06
C GLY A 112 -10.36 0.92 10.49
N GLY A 113 -9.32 0.09 10.41
CA GLY A 113 -9.42 -1.31 9.99
C GLY A 113 -10.22 -2.17 10.97
N ARG A 114 -9.95 -2.04 12.28
CA ARG A 114 -10.69 -2.76 13.34
C ARG A 114 -12.19 -2.44 13.33
N THR A 115 -12.55 -1.19 13.03
CA THR A 115 -13.96 -0.77 12.95
C THR A 115 -14.68 -1.45 11.80
N VAL A 116 -14.04 -1.53 10.62
CA VAL A 116 -14.60 -2.22 9.46
C VAL A 116 -14.68 -3.72 9.70
N ASP A 117 -13.60 -4.33 10.20
CA ASP A 117 -13.50 -5.75 10.53
C ASP A 117 -14.62 -6.19 11.49
N ARG A 118 -14.73 -5.52 12.64
CA ARG A 118 -15.79 -5.78 13.62
C ARG A 118 -17.18 -5.67 13.00
N ARG A 119 -17.43 -4.63 12.21
CA ARG A 119 -18.78 -4.41 11.67
C ARG A 119 -19.15 -5.42 10.59
N LEU A 120 -18.19 -5.87 9.78
CA LEU A 120 -18.42 -6.94 8.80
C LEU A 120 -18.74 -8.27 9.50
N GLN A 121 -18.02 -8.61 10.58
CA GLN A 121 -18.31 -9.79 11.40
C GLN A 121 -19.71 -9.71 12.05
N GLU A 122 -20.10 -8.56 12.59
CA GLU A 122 -21.44 -8.34 13.16
C GLU A 122 -22.58 -8.49 12.12
N LEU A 123 -22.27 -8.31 10.83
CA LEU A 123 -23.18 -8.52 9.70
C LEU A 123 -23.05 -9.93 9.09
N GLY A 124 -22.30 -10.83 9.72
CA GLY A 124 -22.22 -12.24 9.35
C GLY A 124 -21.11 -12.59 8.35
N ALA A 125 -20.34 -11.61 7.87
CA ALA A 125 -19.22 -11.87 6.97
C ALA A 125 -18.15 -12.72 7.68
N GLN A 126 -17.50 -13.62 6.94
CA GLN A 126 -16.55 -14.58 7.51
C GLN A 126 -15.14 -14.28 7.05
N HIS A 127 -14.16 -14.46 7.94
CA HIS A 127 -12.75 -14.42 7.54
C HIS A 127 -12.41 -15.66 6.72
N PHE A 128 -11.80 -15.48 5.56
CA PHE A 128 -11.05 -16.57 4.91
C PHE A 128 -9.56 -16.49 5.24
N TYR A 129 -9.10 -15.34 5.72
CA TYR A 129 -7.72 -15.09 6.11
C TYR A 129 -7.69 -14.09 7.26
N ASP A 130 -6.76 -14.29 8.20
CA ASP A 130 -6.69 -13.51 9.44
C ASP A 130 -6.37 -12.04 9.15
N THR A 131 -6.92 -11.16 10.00
CA THR A 131 -6.71 -9.72 9.86
C THR A 131 -5.27 -9.33 10.24
N GLY A 132 -4.54 -8.75 9.28
CA GLY A 132 -3.22 -8.18 9.49
C GLY A 132 -3.31 -6.75 10.00
N LEU A 133 -2.47 -6.36 10.96
CA LEU A 133 -2.42 -5.01 11.51
C LEU A 133 -0.98 -4.49 11.45
N ALA A 134 -0.68 -3.71 10.41
CA ALA A 134 0.65 -3.17 10.16
C ALA A 134 0.88 -1.87 10.91
N ASP A 135 2.09 -1.73 11.47
CA ASP A 135 2.49 -0.61 12.30
C ASP A 135 3.60 0.23 11.65
N ASP A 136 3.26 1.47 11.30
CA ASP A 136 4.17 2.42 10.67
C ASP A 136 5.31 2.85 11.61
N CYS A 137 5.10 2.77 12.94
CA CYS A 137 6.10 3.15 13.93
C CYS A 137 7.37 2.28 13.85
N VAL A 138 7.19 0.99 13.54
CA VAL A 138 8.27 -0.01 13.47
C VAL A 138 8.58 -0.47 12.04
N GLY A 139 7.79 -0.04 11.06
CA GLY A 139 7.87 -0.45 9.66
C GLY A 139 6.70 -1.35 9.27
N LEU A 140 5.89 -0.88 8.32
CA LEU A 140 4.70 -1.57 7.84
C LEU A 140 5.03 -2.96 7.28
N GLU A 141 6.18 -3.07 6.61
CA GLU A 141 6.64 -4.26 5.89
C GLU A 141 6.75 -5.49 6.80
N LEU A 142 6.99 -5.29 8.10
CA LEU A 142 7.07 -6.38 9.09
C LEU A 142 5.79 -7.20 9.18
N VAL A 143 4.65 -6.61 8.84
CA VAL A 143 3.34 -7.28 8.79
C VAL A 143 2.84 -7.42 7.36
N VAL A 144 3.01 -6.39 6.52
CA VAL A 144 2.50 -6.37 5.15
C VAL A 144 3.10 -7.52 4.32
N ASP A 145 4.42 -7.70 4.33
CA ASP A 145 5.11 -8.73 3.54
C ASP A 145 4.65 -10.15 3.91
N PRO A 146 4.76 -10.62 5.18
CA PRO A 146 4.34 -11.97 5.53
C PRO A 146 2.83 -12.19 5.37
N TRP A 147 2.02 -11.13 5.52
CA TRP A 147 0.58 -11.21 5.28
C TRP A 147 0.24 -11.40 3.80
N ILE A 148 0.92 -10.67 2.89
CA ILE A 148 0.76 -10.88 1.44
C ILE A 148 1.25 -12.28 1.04
N ASP A 149 2.38 -12.74 1.59
CA ASP A 149 2.90 -14.08 1.30
C ASP A 149 1.89 -15.18 1.66
N GLY A 150 1.21 -15.06 2.80
CA GLY A 150 0.18 -16.00 3.23
C GLY A 150 -1.18 -15.85 2.51
N LEU A 151 -1.50 -14.63 2.05
CA LEU A 151 -2.76 -14.32 1.36
C LEU A 151 -3.00 -15.24 0.15
N TRP A 152 -1.96 -15.54 -0.62
CA TRP A 152 -2.10 -16.32 -1.85
C TRP A 152 -2.56 -17.75 -1.62
N LEU A 153 -2.10 -18.38 -0.53
CA LEU A 153 -2.53 -19.72 -0.14
C LEU A 153 -3.99 -19.68 0.31
N ALA A 154 -4.31 -18.73 1.19
CA ALA A 154 -5.66 -18.57 1.74
C ALA A 154 -6.71 -18.28 0.64
N LEU A 155 -6.39 -17.44 -0.35
CA LEU A 155 -7.27 -17.18 -1.49
C LEU A 155 -7.54 -18.45 -2.31
N LYS A 156 -6.51 -19.27 -2.56
CA LYS A 156 -6.68 -20.53 -3.32
C LYS A 156 -7.56 -21.52 -2.56
N GLU A 157 -7.39 -21.63 -1.25
CA GLU A 157 -8.22 -22.46 -0.39
C GLU A 157 -9.68 -21.98 -0.36
N ALA A 158 -9.90 -20.67 -0.16
CA ALA A 158 -11.22 -20.06 -0.15
C ALA A 158 -11.97 -20.32 -1.48
N LEU A 159 -11.32 -20.05 -2.61
CA LEU A 159 -11.88 -20.28 -3.94
C LEU A 159 -12.15 -21.77 -4.21
N GLN A 160 -11.35 -22.68 -3.64
CA GLN A 160 -11.56 -24.12 -3.79
C GLN A 160 -12.76 -24.60 -2.97
N LEU A 161 -12.89 -24.14 -1.73
CA LEU A 161 -14.03 -24.44 -0.86
C LEU A 161 -15.36 -23.92 -1.45
N GLN A 162 -15.34 -22.75 -2.09
CA GLN A 162 -16.51 -22.22 -2.79
C GLN A 162 -16.95 -23.14 -3.94
N LYS A 163 -15.99 -23.60 -4.77
CA LYS A 163 -16.26 -24.53 -5.87
C LYS A 163 -16.85 -25.86 -5.39
N GLU A 164 -16.37 -26.38 -4.27
CA GLU A 164 -16.87 -27.61 -3.67
C GLU A 164 -18.29 -27.44 -3.11
N LYS A 165 -18.59 -26.31 -2.46
CA LYS A 165 -19.95 -25.97 -2.01
C LYS A 165 -20.92 -25.83 -3.18
N GLU A 166 -20.52 -25.19 -4.28
CA GLU A 166 -21.35 -25.07 -5.49
C GLU A 166 -21.56 -26.41 -6.20
N GLY A 167 -20.51 -27.24 -6.29
CA GLY A 167 -20.59 -28.59 -6.84
C GLY A 167 -21.51 -29.51 -6.02
N MET A 168 -21.43 -29.44 -4.69
CA MET A 168 -22.29 -30.19 -3.78
C MET A 168 -23.74 -29.71 -3.86
N ASN A 169 -24.00 -28.40 -3.90
CA ASN A 169 -25.35 -27.85 -4.04
C ASN A 169 -25.99 -28.21 -5.39
N ASN A 170 -25.21 -28.27 -6.47
CA ASN A 170 -25.69 -28.72 -7.78
C ASN A 170 -25.97 -30.23 -7.82
N ALA A 171 -25.13 -31.04 -7.16
CA ALA A 171 -25.36 -32.48 -7.00
C ALA A 171 -26.60 -32.75 -6.12
N VAL A 172 -26.77 -32.01 -5.03
CA VAL A 172 -27.94 -32.11 -4.13
C VAL A 172 -29.21 -31.63 -4.84
N ASN A 173 -29.18 -30.59 -5.69
CA ASN A 173 -30.32 -30.18 -6.51
C ASN A 173 -30.65 -31.17 -7.65
N ALA A 174 -29.66 -31.92 -8.15
CA ALA A 174 -29.88 -33.01 -9.09
C ALA A 174 -30.49 -34.25 -8.39
N VAL A 175 -30.05 -34.56 -7.17
CA VAL A 175 -30.55 -35.68 -6.35
C VAL A 175 -31.92 -35.37 -5.71
N SER A 176 -32.20 -34.11 -5.34
CA SER A 176 -33.49 -33.67 -4.78
C SER A 176 -34.64 -33.69 -5.80
N ARG A 177 -34.34 -33.79 -7.10
CA ARG A 177 -35.34 -34.10 -8.13
C ARG A 177 -35.69 -35.58 -8.24
N SER A 178 -35.00 -36.45 -7.49
CA SER A 178 -35.15 -37.90 -7.64
C SER A 178 -35.63 -38.66 -6.41
N LEU A 179 -35.46 -38.22 -5.15
CA LEU A 179 -35.86 -39.06 -4.01
C LEU A 179 -36.39 -38.28 -2.79
N SER A 180 -37.55 -38.76 -2.32
CA SER A 180 -38.28 -38.42 -1.12
C SER A 180 -37.73 -39.17 0.12
N THR A 181 -37.89 -38.53 1.29
CA THR A 181 -37.99 -39.07 2.67
C THR A 181 -36.76 -39.62 3.43
N ALA A 182 -36.28 -38.80 4.39
CA ALA A 182 -35.88 -39.05 5.81
C ALA A 182 -34.63 -39.92 6.19
N PRO A 183 -34.11 -39.82 7.44
CA PRO A 183 -33.66 -38.65 8.20
C PRO A 183 -32.19 -38.75 8.73
N HIS A 184 -31.73 -37.64 9.32
CA HIS A 184 -30.43 -37.30 9.92
C HIS A 184 -29.60 -38.35 10.68
N VAL A 185 -28.27 -38.25 10.54
CA VAL A 185 -27.29 -38.42 11.62
C VAL A 185 -26.20 -37.35 11.49
N VAL A 186 -25.97 -36.62 12.58
CA VAL A 186 -24.96 -35.57 12.74
C VAL A 186 -23.64 -36.22 13.17
N HIS A 187 -22.53 -35.90 12.51
CA HIS A 187 -21.19 -36.22 13.03
C HIS A 187 -20.38 -34.94 13.17
N GLU A 188 -20.20 -34.53 14.42
CA GLU A 188 -19.37 -33.41 14.86
C GLU A 188 -17.90 -33.85 14.80
N LEU A 189 -17.05 -33.09 14.10
CA LEU A 189 -15.60 -33.25 14.13
C LEU A 189 -14.98 -31.95 14.64
N LYS A 190 -14.62 -31.96 15.92
CA LYS A 190 -13.75 -30.96 16.55
C LYS A 190 -12.31 -31.24 16.14
N LEU A 191 -11.66 -30.25 15.52
CA LEU A 191 -10.21 -30.21 15.36
C LEU A 191 -9.72 -28.97 16.11
N SER A 192 -9.22 -29.20 17.32
CA SER A 192 -8.40 -28.26 18.08
C SER A 192 -6.98 -28.32 17.54
N SER A 193 -6.44 -27.18 17.09
CA SER A 193 -5.01 -27.05 16.81
C SER A 193 -4.34 -26.32 17.97
N GLU A 194 -3.46 -27.04 18.66
CA GLU A 194 -2.57 -26.52 19.70
C GLU A 194 -1.48 -25.64 19.05
N VAL A 195 -1.39 -24.38 19.47
CA VAL A 195 -0.27 -23.49 19.12
C VAL A 195 0.79 -23.63 20.20
N GLN A 196 1.96 -24.16 19.81
CA GLN A 196 3.16 -24.15 20.64
C GLN A 196 3.71 -22.73 20.75
N ASN A 197 3.66 -22.16 21.96
CA ASN A 197 4.36 -20.93 22.31
C ASN A 197 5.87 -21.19 22.37
N LEU A 198 6.63 -20.52 21.52
CA LEU A 198 8.08 -20.37 21.68
C LEU A 198 8.34 -19.43 22.86
N LYS A 199 8.76 -20.01 23.99
CA LYS A 199 9.35 -19.30 25.12
C LYS A 199 10.76 -18.83 24.73
N LEU A 200 10.99 -17.53 24.81
CA LEU A 200 12.34 -16.97 24.93
C LEU A 200 12.71 -16.99 26.41
N GLU A 201 13.73 -17.77 26.76
CA GLU A 201 14.31 -17.78 28.09
C GLU A 201 15.23 -16.56 28.26
N ASP A 202 14.90 -15.75 29.26
CA ASP A 202 15.73 -14.70 29.82
C ASP A 202 16.55 -15.32 30.96
N GLU A 203 17.88 -15.43 30.78
CA GLU A 203 18.81 -15.58 31.89
C GLU A 203 19.83 -14.45 31.83
N GLY A 204 19.62 -13.45 32.68
CA GLY A 204 20.64 -12.46 33.00
C GLY A 204 21.61 -12.98 34.06
N ALA A 205 22.90 -12.63 33.94
CA ALA A 205 23.73 -12.25 35.08
C ALA A 205 25.11 -11.72 34.67
N ARG A 206 25.57 -10.75 35.47
CA ARG A 206 26.89 -10.11 35.51
C ARG A 206 28.03 -11.09 35.79
N GLY A 207 29.23 -10.78 35.31
CA GLY A 207 30.48 -11.36 35.81
C GLY A 207 31.69 -11.20 34.88
N SER A 208 32.85 -10.88 35.45
CA SER A 208 34.10 -10.41 34.85
C SER A 208 35.05 -11.47 34.27
N ASP A 209 35.95 -11.02 33.38
CA ASP A 209 37.34 -11.46 33.09
C ASP A 209 37.70 -12.96 33.06
N ASN A 210 38.15 -13.45 31.89
CA ASN A 210 39.56 -13.85 31.70
C ASN A 210 39.91 -14.24 30.25
N LEU A 211 41.19 -14.07 29.95
CA LEU A 211 41.85 -14.19 28.66
C LEU A 211 41.95 -15.63 28.11
N SER A 212 41.96 -15.72 26.78
CA SER A 212 43.07 -16.24 25.95
C SER A 212 42.68 -17.25 24.86
N GLN A 213 43.16 -16.94 23.65
CA GLN A 213 43.58 -17.85 22.58
C GLN A 213 42.54 -18.79 21.95
N LYS A 214 42.02 -18.36 20.81
CA LYS A 214 42.12 -19.16 19.58
C LYS A 214 42.05 -18.27 18.34
N VAL A 215 43.23 -17.96 17.83
CA VAL A 215 43.48 -17.52 16.46
C VAL A 215 43.31 -18.76 15.59
N ASP A 216 42.51 -18.68 14.53
CA ASP A 216 42.90 -19.12 13.17
C ASP A 216 41.76 -18.85 12.16
N ASP A 217 42.17 -18.32 11.01
CA ASP A 217 41.48 -18.18 9.72
C ASP A 217 40.32 -17.19 9.57
N ILE A 218 40.66 -15.90 9.53
CA ILE A 218 39.92 -14.92 8.71
C ILE A 218 40.76 -14.67 7.45
N ASN A 219 40.36 -15.31 6.35
CA ASN A 219 40.93 -15.05 5.03
C ASN A 219 40.72 -13.59 4.63
N LEU A 220 41.81 -12.96 4.21
CA LEU A 220 41.87 -11.62 3.65
C LEU A 220 40.89 -11.48 2.47
N VAL A 221 39.93 -10.57 2.59
CA VAL A 221 39.31 -9.94 1.43
C VAL A 221 40.06 -8.63 1.16
N ALA A 222 40.41 -8.46 -0.12
CA ALA A 222 41.21 -7.40 -0.72
C ALA A 222 40.90 -5.96 -0.23
N PRO A 223 41.84 -5.01 -0.35
CA PRO A 223 41.62 -3.64 0.05
C PRO A 223 40.40 -3.08 -0.69
N ALA A 224 39.43 -2.58 0.07
CA ALA A 224 38.31 -1.83 -0.46
C ALA A 224 38.88 -0.69 -1.32
N ARG A 225 38.79 -0.83 -2.64
CA ARG A 225 38.83 0.34 -3.51
C ARG A 225 37.63 1.16 -3.11
N ASP A 226 37.82 2.45 -2.86
CA ASP A 226 36.76 3.43 -2.71
C ASP A 226 35.90 3.41 -3.97
N THR A 227 34.93 2.50 -4.04
CA THR A 227 33.87 2.51 -5.03
C THR A 227 32.78 3.37 -4.43
N GLU A 228 32.69 4.61 -4.90
CA GLU A 228 31.58 5.48 -4.55
C GLU A 228 30.25 4.76 -4.83
N PRO A 229 29.27 4.87 -3.93
CA PRO A 229 27.94 4.33 -4.17
C PRO A 229 27.35 4.98 -5.44
N SER A 230 26.95 4.15 -6.40
CA SER A 230 26.38 4.59 -7.69
C SER A 230 24.95 4.05 -7.83
N LEU A 231 24.02 4.91 -8.27
CA LEU A 231 22.67 4.47 -8.67
C LEU A 231 22.65 3.82 -10.07
N ALA A 232 23.74 3.94 -10.84
CA ALA A 232 23.85 3.37 -12.18
C ALA A 232 24.51 1.98 -12.18
N HIS A 233 25.30 1.66 -11.15
CA HIS A 233 26.11 0.45 -11.08
C HIS A 233 26.08 -0.15 -9.66
N SER A 234 25.61 -1.39 -9.54
CA SER A 234 25.58 -2.11 -8.26
C SER A 234 26.97 -2.66 -7.91
N VAL A 235 27.33 -2.58 -6.63
CA VAL A 235 28.55 -3.18 -6.06
C VAL A 235 28.28 -4.61 -5.59
N PRO A 236 29.32 -5.45 -5.36
CA PRO A 236 29.13 -6.80 -4.86
C PRO A 236 28.31 -6.84 -3.55
N PRO A 237 27.43 -7.84 -3.35
CA PRO A 237 26.51 -7.88 -2.21
C PRO A 237 27.25 -7.87 -0.87
N VAL A 238 26.76 -7.06 0.07
CA VAL A 238 27.28 -6.99 1.45
C VAL A 238 26.90 -8.24 2.26
N SER A 239 25.86 -8.97 1.83
CA SER A 239 25.40 -10.21 2.45
C SER A 239 25.21 -11.32 1.41
N GLN A 240 25.50 -12.56 1.80
CA GLN A 240 25.19 -13.75 1.00
C GLN A 240 23.80 -14.32 1.28
N SER A 241 23.07 -13.77 2.26
CA SER A 241 21.66 -14.11 2.47
C SER A 241 20.84 -13.62 1.27
N ALA A 242 20.02 -14.51 0.70
CA ALA A 242 19.11 -14.13 -0.37
C ALA A 242 18.09 -13.11 0.15
N LEU A 243 18.27 -11.84 -0.22
CA LEU A 243 17.19 -10.86 -0.13
C LEU A 243 16.10 -11.30 -1.10
N ASN A 244 14.90 -11.55 -0.60
CA ASN A 244 13.76 -11.88 -1.45
C ASN A 244 13.26 -10.60 -2.12
N ILE A 245 13.99 -10.13 -3.14
CA ILE A 245 13.67 -8.91 -3.89
C ILE A 245 12.47 -9.23 -4.81
N PRO A 246 11.34 -8.53 -4.68
CA PRO A 246 10.21 -8.72 -5.58
C PRO A 246 10.63 -8.46 -7.01
N ALA A 247 10.11 -9.24 -7.96
CA ALA A 247 10.37 -8.97 -9.36
C ALA A 247 9.89 -7.56 -9.73
N LEU A 248 10.75 -6.80 -10.41
CA LEU A 248 10.40 -5.48 -10.94
C LEU A 248 9.12 -5.59 -11.78
N PRO A 249 8.15 -4.69 -11.59
CA PRO A 249 6.97 -4.70 -12.41
C PRO A 249 7.31 -4.42 -13.88
N PRO A 250 6.53 -4.96 -14.84
CA PRO A 250 6.77 -4.68 -16.25
C PRO A 250 6.76 -3.18 -16.53
N GLU A 251 7.78 -2.70 -17.25
CA GLU A 251 7.81 -1.32 -17.73
C GLU A 251 6.53 -0.98 -18.50
N TYR A 252 5.91 0.12 -18.12
CA TYR A 252 4.66 0.57 -18.72
C TYR A 252 4.66 2.07 -19.03
N ILE A 253 5.67 2.80 -18.57
CA ILE A 253 5.86 4.21 -18.89
C ILE A 253 7.05 4.30 -19.84
N GLU A 254 6.88 5.13 -20.85
CA GLU A 254 7.92 5.53 -21.80
C GLU A 254 8.16 7.04 -21.63
N VAL A 255 9.43 7.43 -21.60
CA VAL A 255 9.88 8.81 -21.45
C VAL A 255 10.72 9.17 -22.66
N GLU A 256 10.23 10.11 -23.47
CA GLU A 256 10.90 10.57 -24.69
C GLU A 256 11.39 12.01 -24.51
N PHE A 257 12.69 12.26 -24.70
CA PHE A 257 13.22 13.62 -24.75
C PHE A 257 12.74 14.34 -26.02
N GLN A 258 12.44 15.62 -25.90
CA GLN A 258 11.95 16.47 -26.99
C GLN A 258 12.85 17.69 -27.15
N ASP A 259 13.24 17.97 -28.40
CA ASP A 259 14.07 19.14 -28.75
C ASP A 259 13.28 20.47 -28.74
N THR A 260 11.96 20.41 -28.53
CA THR A 260 11.08 21.57 -28.62
C THR A 260 10.90 22.21 -27.24
N GLN A 261 11.27 23.49 -27.14
CA GLN A 261 11.02 24.28 -25.94
C GLN A 261 9.51 24.55 -25.75
N GLY A 262 9.14 24.90 -24.54
CA GLY A 262 7.77 25.21 -24.15
C GLY A 262 7.71 25.71 -22.72
N GLU A 263 6.50 25.85 -22.20
CA GLU A 263 6.27 26.18 -20.79
C GLU A 263 5.90 24.92 -20.01
N ASN A 264 6.37 24.88 -18.76
CA ASN A 264 5.97 23.83 -17.83
C ASN A 264 4.49 24.00 -17.45
N PRO A 265 3.79 22.89 -17.13
CA PRO A 265 2.41 22.96 -16.68
C PRO A 265 2.30 23.70 -15.35
N HIS A 266 1.18 24.40 -15.17
CA HIS A 266 0.88 25.06 -13.90
C HIS A 266 0.65 24.01 -12.80
N LEU A 267 1.10 24.27 -11.56
CA LEU A 267 0.98 23.32 -10.45
C LEU A 267 -0.47 22.91 -10.15
N SER A 268 -1.43 23.81 -10.42
CA SER A 268 -2.86 23.50 -10.29
C SER A 268 -3.35 22.36 -11.20
N SER A 269 -2.61 22.02 -12.25
CA SER A 269 -2.94 20.92 -13.15
C SER A 269 -2.44 19.55 -12.67
N LEU A 270 -1.59 19.50 -11.64
CA LEU A 270 -0.97 18.27 -11.15
C LEU A 270 -1.86 17.46 -10.20
N THR A 271 -2.94 18.05 -9.69
CA THR A 271 -3.90 17.35 -8.83
C THR A 271 -5.32 17.66 -9.28
N SER A 272 -6.17 16.65 -9.18
CA SER A 272 -7.62 16.80 -9.39
C SER A 272 -8.37 17.04 -8.07
N GLU A 273 -7.66 17.03 -6.94
CA GLU A 273 -8.24 17.18 -5.60
C GLU A 273 -8.15 18.63 -5.12
N GLY A 274 -9.31 19.31 -5.10
CA GLY A 274 -9.47 20.62 -4.50
C GLY A 274 -8.98 21.80 -5.35
N THR A 275 -9.23 23.01 -4.85
CA THR A 275 -8.77 24.25 -5.47
C THR A 275 -7.41 24.61 -4.90
N ILE A 276 -6.45 24.93 -5.78
CA ILE A 276 -5.12 25.38 -5.39
C ILE A 276 -5.06 26.89 -5.41
N PHE A 277 -4.50 27.47 -4.36
CA PHE A 277 -4.24 28.90 -4.23
C PHE A 277 -2.75 29.14 -4.04
N GLU A 278 -2.20 30.10 -4.77
CA GLU A 278 -0.88 30.65 -4.48
C GLU A 278 -1.07 31.86 -3.55
N VAL A 279 -0.51 31.77 -2.35
CA VAL A 279 -0.69 32.76 -1.29
C VAL A 279 0.66 33.21 -0.76
N PRO A 280 0.88 34.53 -0.55
CA PRO A 280 2.16 34.99 -0.05
C PRO A 280 2.29 34.69 1.44
N VAL A 281 3.49 34.29 1.85
CA VAL A 281 3.87 34.19 3.26
C VAL A 281 4.22 35.58 3.76
N THR A 282 3.34 36.19 4.56
CA THR A 282 3.55 37.55 5.10
C THR A 282 4.49 37.56 6.29
N LYS A 283 4.63 36.43 6.98
CA LYS A 283 5.49 36.30 8.14
C LYS A 283 5.96 34.86 8.34
N ALA A 284 7.22 34.70 8.71
CA ALA A 284 7.79 33.44 9.17
C ALA A 284 8.66 33.70 10.41
N VAL A 285 8.28 33.11 11.55
CA VAL A 285 9.00 33.30 12.82
C VAL A 285 9.33 31.96 13.44
N GLN A 286 10.60 31.76 13.80
CA GLN A 286 10.99 30.61 14.60
C GLN A 286 10.47 30.78 16.03
N LEU A 287 9.61 29.85 16.46
CA LEU A 287 9.06 29.83 17.82
C LEU A 287 9.97 29.12 18.82
N THR A 288 10.93 28.36 18.29
CA THR A 288 11.89 27.56 19.05
C THR A 288 13.21 28.31 19.18
N ARG A 289 14.00 27.95 20.19
CA ARG A 289 15.37 28.48 20.30
C ARG A 289 16.23 27.93 19.17
N GLU A 290 17.34 28.61 18.88
CA GLU A 290 18.29 28.20 17.84
C GLU A 290 18.92 26.84 18.12
N ASP A 291 19.05 26.45 19.39
CA ASP A 291 19.61 25.18 19.84
C ASP A 291 18.57 24.05 19.98
N ALA A 292 17.31 24.31 19.61
CA ALA A 292 16.26 23.30 19.72
C ALA A 292 16.49 22.16 18.71
N ILE A 293 16.34 20.92 19.17
CA ILE A 293 16.47 19.71 18.33
C ILE A 293 15.45 19.72 17.18
N LYS A 294 14.24 20.24 17.43
CA LYS A 294 13.18 20.37 16.44
C LYS A 294 12.84 21.86 16.27
N THR A 295 12.97 22.35 15.05
CA THR A 295 12.57 23.72 14.70
C THR A 295 11.06 23.78 14.49
N ALA A 296 10.38 24.68 15.21
CA ALA A 296 8.98 25.05 14.94
C ALA A 296 8.91 26.47 14.39
N LEU A 297 8.17 26.64 13.30
CA LEU A 297 7.93 27.93 12.63
C LEU A 297 6.45 28.32 12.74
N LEU A 298 6.20 29.58 13.08
CA LEU A 298 4.92 30.24 12.86
C LEU A 298 4.95 30.87 11.48
N LEU A 299 3.99 30.49 10.62
CA LEU A 299 3.77 31.11 9.32
C LEU A 299 2.45 31.88 9.33
N GLU A 300 2.46 33.11 8.81
CA GLU A 300 1.24 33.86 8.47
C GLU A 300 1.13 33.91 6.94
N LEU A 301 -0.04 33.53 6.42
CA LEU A 301 -0.34 33.47 5.00
C LEU A 301 -1.41 34.53 4.69
N ASP A 302 -1.21 35.34 3.64
CA ASP A 302 -2.26 36.24 3.19
C ASP A 302 -3.23 35.51 2.27
N ILE A 303 -4.48 35.42 2.71
CA ILE A 303 -5.54 34.73 2.00
C ILE A 303 -6.66 35.70 1.57
N ALA A 304 -6.44 37.02 1.67
CA ALA A 304 -7.47 38.03 1.41
C ALA A 304 -8.09 37.94 0.01
N ASP A 305 -7.27 37.59 -1.00
CA ASP A 305 -7.70 37.45 -2.40
C ASP A 305 -8.15 36.04 -2.77
N THR A 306 -8.26 35.14 -1.79
CA THR A 306 -8.70 33.76 -2.03
C THR A 306 -10.20 33.60 -1.75
N ALA A 307 -10.88 32.87 -2.63
CA ALA A 307 -12.30 32.56 -2.49
C ALA A 307 -12.49 31.18 -1.82
N PHE A 308 -11.98 31.00 -0.59
CA PHE A 308 -12.26 29.79 0.19
C PHE A 308 -12.72 30.12 1.62
N GLU A 309 -13.71 29.37 2.08
CA GLU A 309 -14.20 29.42 3.46
C GLU A 309 -13.39 28.46 4.32
N TYR A 310 -13.05 28.86 5.54
CA TYR A 310 -12.42 27.99 6.53
C TYR A 310 -12.93 28.29 7.93
N GLN A 311 -12.80 27.31 8.81
CA GLN A 311 -13.08 27.41 10.23
C GLN A 311 -11.83 27.05 11.05
N PRO A 312 -11.69 27.60 12.27
CA PRO A 312 -10.63 27.16 13.18
C PRO A 312 -10.70 25.65 13.41
N GLY A 313 -9.59 24.96 13.13
CA GLY A 313 -9.50 23.50 13.20
C GLY A 313 -9.48 22.81 11.83
N ASP A 314 -9.83 23.51 10.75
CA ASP A 314 -9.66 23.00 9.40
C ASP A 314 -8.19 22.78 9.06
N ALA A 315 -7.93 21.80 8.21
CA ALA A 315 -6.62 21.50 7.68
C ALA A 315 -6.56 21.84 6.19
N PHE A 316 -5.42 22.35 5.74
CA PHE A 316 -5.11 22.56 4.33
C PHE A 316 -3.84 21.78 3.98
N CYS A 317 -3.68 21.47 2.70
CA CYS A 317 -2.48 20.83 2.18
C CYS A 317 -1.54 21.88 1.59
N VAL A 318 -0.23 21.65 1.74
CA VAL A 318 0.82 22.48 1.13
C VAL A 318 1.52 21.64 0.07
N ILE A 319 1.68 22.19 -1.13
CA ILE A 319 2.47 21.58 -2.19
C ILE A 319 3.92 22.03 -2.01
N CYS A 320 4.80 21.10 -1.68
CA CYS A 320 6.21 21.39 -1.39
C CYS A 320 7.09 20.88 -2.53
N PRO A 321 7.98 21.72 -3.10
CA PRO A 321 9.00 21.25 -4.01
C PRO A 321 10.11 20.51 -3.28
N ASN A 322 10.75 19.57 -3.96
CA ASN A 322 12.04 19.05 -3.53
C ASN A 322 13.11 20.14 -3.51
N ASN A 323 14.12 19.95 -2.67
CA ASN A 323 15.23 20.89 -2.58
C ASN A 323 15.99 20.95 -3.91
N VAL A 324 16.17 22.14 -4.47
CA VAL A 324 16.85 22.34 -5.76
C VAL A 324 18.23 21.68 -5.77
N SER A 325 19.02 21.83 -4.70
CA SER A 325 20.36 21.25 -4.63
C SER A 325 20.35 19.72 -4.62
N GLU A 326 19.28 19.10 -4.12
CA GLU A 326 19.12 17.64 -4.13
C GLU A 326 18.69 17.14 -5.51
N VAL A 327 17.78 17.87 -6.17
CA VAL A 327 17.40 17.58 -7.56
C VAL A 327 18.63 17.66 -8.48
N GLU A 328 19.46 18.70 -8.34
CA GLU A 328 20.69 18.84 -9.12
C GLU A 328 21.69 17.71 -8.84
N LYS A 329 21.88 17.33 -7.56
CA LYS A 329 22.73 16.20 -7.19
C LYS A 329 22.20 14.89 -7.78
N LEU A 330 20.89 14.66 -7.75
CA LEU A 330 20.26 13.47 -8.33
C LEU A 330 20.47 13.42 -9.84
N LEU A 331 20.24 14.53 -10.55
CA LEU A 331 20.51 14.64 -11.98
C LEU A 331 21.99 14.34 -12.29
N HIS A 332 22.90 14.84 -11.46
CA HIS A 332 24.33 14.56 -11.60
C HIS A 332 24.68 13.08 -11.43
N ILE A 333 24.20 12.45 -10.36
CA ILE A 333 24.43 11.01 -10.09
C ILE A 333 23.87 10.15 -11.23
N LEU A 334 22.75 10.56 -11.84
CA LEU A 334 22.13 9.87 -12.98
C LEU A 334 22.80 10.18 -14.33
N GLY A 335 23.80 11.07 -14.39
CA GLY A 335 24.42 11.49 -15.65
C GLY A 335 23.49 12.32 -16.55
N LEU A 336 22.49 12.99 -15.96
CA LEU A 336 21.44 13.75 -16.65
C LEU A 336 21.53 15.27 -16.39
N SER A 337 22.64 15.77 -15.85
CA SER A 337 22.83 17.20 -15.55
C SER A 337 22.53 18.11 -16.74
N GLU A 338 23.02 17.76 -17.94
CA GLU A 338 22.82 18.57 -19.15
C GLU A 338 21.40 18.48 -19.71
N LYS A 339 20.60 17.52 -19.23
CA LYS A 339 19.23 17.24 -19.72
C LYS A 339 18.14 17.63 -18.72
N GLY A 340 18.50 18.26 -17.61
CA GLY A 340 17.53 18.65 -16.58
C GLY A 340 16.44 19.58 -17.12
N ASP A 341 16.84 20.53 -17.97
CA ASP A 341 15.94 21.52 -18.57
C ASP A 341 15.31 21.05 -19.89
N ASP A 342 15.68 19.85 -20.38
CA ASP A 342 15.07 19.28 -21.57
C ASP A 342 13.63 18.86 -21.28
N PHE A 343 12.74 19.14 -22.23
CA PHE A 343 11.37 18.66 -22.17
C PHE A 343 11.33 17.16 -22.41
N VAL A 344 10.56 16.47 -21.58
CA VAL A 344 10.26 15.05 -21.76
C VAL A 344 8.77 14.86 -21.97
N CYS A 345 8.42 13.84 -22.74
CA CYS A 345 7.06 13.38 -22.89
C CYS A 345 6.88 12.04 -22.20
N VAL A 346 5.95 11.99 -21.26
CA VAL A 346 5.67 10.80 -20.44
C VAL A 346 4.38 10.16 -20.95
N LYS A 347 4.50 8.95 -21.51
CA LYS A 347 3.37 8.21 -22.09
C LYS A 347 3.32 6.78 -21.56
N VAL A 348 2.16 6.15 -21.73
CA VAL A 348 2.06 4.71 -21.54
C VAL A 348 2.72 4.00 -22.71
N LYS A 349 3.68 3.12 -22.41
CA LYS A 349 4.43 2.33 -23.39
C LYS A 349 3.47 1.48 -24.22
N GLN A 350 3.58 1.56 -25.54
CA GLN A 350 2.73 0.77 -26.44
C GLN A 350 3.00 -0.73 -26.25
N GLY A 351 1.93 -1.52 -26.20
CA GLY A 351 2.03 -2.98 -26.00
C GLY A 351 2.45 -3.41 -24.59
N THR A 352 2.39 -2.53 -23.59
CA THR A 352 2.67 -2.92 -22.20
C THR A 352 1.76 -4.06 -21.73
N LYS A 353 2.34 -4.97 -20.95
CA LYS A 353 1.60 -6.08 -20.31
C LYS A 353 0.89 -5.65 -19.03
N LYS A 354 1.11 -4.41 -18.55
CA LYS A 354 0.45 -3.89 -17.35
C LYS A 354 -1.03 -3.62 -17.65
N LYS A 355 -1.91 -4.42 -17.04
CA LYS A 355 -3.36 -4.19 -17.10
C LYS A 355 -3.70 -2.83 -16.45
N GLY A 356 -4.60 -2.07 -17.07
CA GLY A 356 -5.01 -0.76 -16.56
C GLY A 356 -3.91 0.30 -16.56
N ALA A 357 -2.85 0.11 -17.36
CA ALA A 357 -1.74 1.05 -17.44
C ALA A 357 -2.24 2.45 -17.83
N SER A 358 -1.98 3.41 -16.95
CA SER A 358 -2.26 4.83 -17.15
C SER A 358 -1.09 5.66 -16.66
N ARG A 359 -0.90 6.84 -17.25
CA ARG A 359 0.07 7.81 -16.74
C ARG A 359 -0.37 8.24 -15.33
N PRO A 360 0.53 8.26 -14.33
CA PRO A 360 0.18 8.78 -13.02
C PRO A 360 -0.34 10.21 -13.13
N GLN A 361 -1.47 10.52 -12.49
CA GLN A 361 -2.14 11.82 -12.64
C GLN A 361 -1.28 13.00 -12.19
N HIS A 362 -0.40 12.78 -11.20
CA HIS A 362 0.55 13.77 -10.70
C HIS A 362 1.76 14.00 -11.60
N ILE A 363 1.90 13.22 -12.68
CA ILE A 363 2.96 13.42 -13.68
C ILE A 363 2.32 13.99 -14.95
N PRO A 364 2.73 15.19 -15.39
CA PRO A 364 2.20 15.79 -16.60
C PRO A 364 2.66 15.04 -17.85
N GLU A 365 1.94 15.24 -18.96
CA GLU A 365 2.32 14.62 -20.24
C GLU A 365 3.64 15.14 -20.77
N ARG A 366 3.86 16.44 -20.59
CA ARG A 366 4.98 17.18 -21.14
C ARG A 366 5.43 18.23 -20.13
N SER A 367 6.67 18.12 -19.68
CA SER A 367 7.34 19.07 -18.79
C SER A 367 8.85 18.85 -18.87
N THR A 368 9.64 19.72 -18.26
CA THR A 368 11.08 19.46 -18.12
C THR A 368 11.34 18.31 -17.14
N LEU A 369 12.46 17.60 -17.33
CA LEU A 369 12.87 16.53 -16.41
C LEU A 369 13.03 17.07 -14.98
N LYS A 370 13.65 18.25 -14.84
CA LYS A 370 13.83 18.95 -13.57
C LYS A 370 12.51 19.32 -12.91
N PHE A 371 11.48 19.70 -13.68
CA PHE A 371 10.15 19.97 -13.14
C PHE A 371 9.54 18.72 -12.50
N ILE A 372 9.63 17.56 -13.17
CA ILE A 372 9.14 16.28 -12.65
C ILE A 372 9.83 15.93 -11.32
N LEU A 373 11.16 16.02 -11.28
CA LEU A 373 11.94 15.73 -10.08
C LEU A 373 11.73 16.77 -8.97
N THR A 374 11.33 18.00 -9.29
CA THR A 374 11.10 19.04 -8.29
C THR A 374 9.70 18.94 -7.69
N TRP A 375 8.67 18.68 -8.50
CA TRP A 375 7.27 18.86 -8.09
C TRP A 375 6.40 17.61 -8.14
N CYS A 376 6.81 16.57 -8.87
CA CYS A 376 5.94 15.44 -9.17
C CYS A 376 6.36 14.15 -8.44
N LEU A 377 7.65 14.00 -8.10
CA LEU A 377 8.20 12.79 -7.50
C LEU A 377 8.72 13.02 -6.09
N GLU A 378 8.50 12.06 -5.19
CA GLU A 378 9.09 12.05 -3.85
C GLU A 378 10.46 11.39 -3.91
N ILE A 379 11.54 12.17 -3.76
CA ILE A 379 12.93 11.71 -3.90
C ILE A 379 13.62 11.42 -2.56
N ARG A 380 12.97 11.73 -1.43
CA ARG A 380 13.49 11.51 -0.08
C ARG A 380 12.81 10.34 0.64
N ALA A 381 11.72 9.80 0.08
CA ALA A 381 11.14 8.58 0.62
C ALA A 381 12.17 7.45 0.58
N ILE A 382 12.09 6.58 1.58
CA ILE A 382 12.85 5.32 1.59
C ILE A 382 12.48 4.56 0.31
N PRO A 383 13.45 4.22 -0.55
CA PRO A 383 13.17 3.47 -1.76
C PRO A 383 12.45 2.17 -1.41
N LYS A 384 11.34 1.91 -2.11
CA LYS A 384 10.62 0.64 -1.94
C LYS A 384 11.52 -0.52 -2.30
N LYS A 385 11.24 -1.69 -1.74
CA LYS A 385 11.98 -2.94 -1.98
C LYS A 385 12.21 -3.26 -3.46
N VAL A 386 11.28 -2.89 -4.33
CA VAL A 386 11.39 -3.03 -5.80
C VAL A 386 12.49 -2.17 -6.45
N PHE A 387 13.01 -1.16 -5.77
CA PHE A 387 14.13 -0.33 -6.22
C PHE A 387 15.50 -0.82 -5.73
N MET A 388 15.52 -1.81 -4.82
CA MET A 388 16.74 -2.47 -4.33
C MET A 388 17.00 -3.74 -5.14
#